data_AF-A0AAV6IHV2-F1
#
_entry.id   AF-A0AAV6IHV2-F1
#
_cell.length_a   1.000
_cell.length_b   1.000
_cell.length_c   1.000
_cell.angle_alpha   90.00
_cell.angle_beta   90.00
_cell.angle_gamma   90.00
#
_symmetry.space_group_name_H-M   'P 1'
#
loop_
_entity.id
_entity.type
_entity.pdbx_description
1 polymer ?
#
loop_
_entity_poly.entity_id
_entity_poly.type
_entity_poly.pdbx_seq_one_letter_code
_entity_poly.pdbx_strand_id
1 'polypeptide(L)'
;MPSCYFATRDDDEIERGEIIKSELKKAIENSRMSIIVLSKNYANSTACLFEIQTILEQWKTSDHMILPVFYEVDPFDIKEQAKNLDFGKKKVMMVEEVRGWRAGLKEVASMARMGLDFGGKKVTVEEVRGWRAALKEVASMAGMVSGNLTDR
;
A
#
# COMPACT_ATOMS: atom_id res chain seq x y z
N MET A 1 -0.42 26.26 -2.28
CA MET A 1 0.07 24.97 -2.80
C MET A 1 -1.04 23.96 -2.60
N PRO A 2 -1.65 23.37 -3.63
CA PRO A 2 -2.72 22.41 -3.41
C PRO A 2 -2.10 21.06 -3.02
N SER A 3 -2.30 20.65 -1.77
CA SER A 3 -2.03 19.30 -1.29
C SER A 3 -3.14 18.39 -1.82
N CYS A 4 -2.88 17.69 -2.92
CA CYS A 4 -3.81 16.68 -3.41
C CYS A 4 -3.46 15.35 -2.74
N TYR A 5 -4.28 14.91 -1.79
CA TYR A 5 -4.22 13.56 -1.22
C TYR A 5 -5.19 12.68 -2.01
N PHE A 6 -4.67 11.76 -2.83
CA PHE A 6 -5.48 10.73 -3.46
C PHE A 6 -5.54 9.52 -2.53
N ALA A 7 -6.72 9.27 -1.96
CA ALA A 7 -7.06 8.00 -1.34
C ALA A 7 -7.91 7.22 -2.34
N THR A 8 -7.31 6.30 -3.09
CA THR A 8 -8.05 5.47 -4.04
C THR A 8 -8.85 4.43 -3.26
N ARG A 9 -10.18 4.48 -3.41
CA ARG A 9 -11.11 3.46 -2.93
C ARG A 9 -11.39 2.53 -4.11
N ASP A 10 -11.26 1.24 -3.85
CA ASP A 10 -11.08 0.12 -4.80
C ASP A 10 -12.32 -0.29 -5.61
N ASP A 11 -13.27 0.61 -5.88
CA ASP A 11 -14.52 0.26 -6.55
C ASP A 11 -14.65 0.89 -7.95
N ASP A 12 -14.78 -0.02 -8.94
CA ASP A 12 -15.51 0.09 -10.22
C ASP A 12 -14.74 0.18 -11.58
N GLU A 13 -14.79 -0.97 -12.28
CA GLU A 13 -15.08 -1.19 -13.71
C GLU A 13 -14.12 -0.72 -14.83
N ILE A 14 -13.13 -1.60 -15.10
CA ILE A 14 -12.77 -2.31 -16.36
C ILE A 14 -12.70 -1.58 -17.73
N GLU A 15 -13.27 -0.41 -18.00
CA GLU A 15 -13.09 0.27 -19.32
C GLU A 15 -12.24 1.56 -19.30
N ARG A 16 -11.90 2.08 -18.11
CA ARG A 16 -10.99 3.24 -17.94
C ARG A 16 -9.58 2.87 -17.47
N GLY A 17 -9.24 1.57 -17.52
CA GLY A 17 -8.08 1.02 -16.83
C GLY A 17 -6.73 1.61 -17.24
N GLU A 18 -6.51 1.99 -18.50
CA GLU A 18 -5.20 2.49 -18.95
C GLU A 18 -4.94 3.95 -18.56
N ILE A 19 -5.95 4.81 -18.65
CA ILE A 19 -5.85 6.22 -18.24
C ILE A 19 -5.68 6.30 -16.73
N ILE A 20 -6.48 5.54 -15.98
CA ILE A 20 -6.39 5.46 -14.51
C ILE A 20 -5.02 4.92 -14.08
N LYS A 21 -4.49 3.87 -14.73
CA LYS A 21 -3.13 3.38 -14.48
C LYS A 21 -2.07 4.45 -14.73
N SER A 22 -2.22 5.26 -15.79
CA SER A 22 -1.25 6.32 -16.13
C SER A 22 -1.27 7.49 -15.14
N GLU A 23 -2.46 7.89 -14.68
CA GLU A 23 -2.64 8.95 -13.69
C GLU A 23 -2.20 8.50 -12.31
N LEU A 24 -2.52 7.25 -11.94
CA LEU A 24 -2.07 6.63 -10.71
C LEU A 24 -0.56 6.50 -10.66
N LYS A 25 0.07 6.06 -11.76
CA LYS A 25 1.53 6.00 -11.87
C LYS A 25 2.15 7.38 -11.64
N LYS A 26 1.64 8.42 -12.31
CA LYS A 26 2.11 9.80 -12.12
C LYS A 26 1.89 10.29 -10.69
N ALA A 27 0.78 9.91 -10.05
CA ALA A 27 0.52 10.28 -8.67
C ALA A 27 1.54 9.64 -7.73
N ILE A 28 1.89 8.36 -7.95
CA ILE A 28 2.94 7.66 -7.20
C ILE A 28 4.30 8.33 -7.45
N GLU A 29 4.66 8.59 -8.71
CA GLU A 29 5.93 9.23 -9.10
C GLU A 29 6.11 10.64 -8.52
N ASN A 30 5.02 11.41 -8.38
CA ASN A 30 5.05 12.75 -7.80
C ASN A 30 4.86 12.77 -6.28
N SER A 31 4.52 11.64 -5.67
CA SER A 31 4.37 11.52 -4.23
C SER A 31 5.73 11.36 -3.56
N ARG A 32 5.83 11.79 -2.29
CA ARG A 32 7.03 11.56 -1.46
C ARG A 32 6.93 10.28 -0.64
N MET A 33 5.73 9.73 -0.53
CA MET A 33 5.44 8.61 0.34
C MET A 33 4.22 7.84 -0.17
N SER A 34 4.26 6.52 -0.03
CA SER A 34 3.11 5.62 -0.21
C SER A 34 2.80 4.87 1.07
N ILE A 35 1.51 4.82 1.41
CA ILE A 35 0.99 3.96 2.48
C ILE A 35 0.36 2.75 1.80
N ILE A 36 0.89 1.56 2.09
CA ILE A 36 0.41 0.31 1.47
C ILE A 36 -0.42 -0.44 2.50
N VAL A 37 -1.74 -0.51 2.30
CA VAL A 37 -2.65 -1.23 3.18
C VAL A 37 -2.76 -2.67 2.71
N LEU A 38 -2.03 -3.57 3.36
CA LEU A 38 -1.98 -5.00 3.08
C LEU A 38 -3.10 -5.71 3.83
N SER A 39 -3.98 -6.38 3.10
CA SER A 39 -5.12 -7.14 3.64
C SER A 39 -5.08 -8.61 3.22
N LYS A 40 -6.03 -9.41 3.71
CA LYS A 40 -6.11 -10.86 3.41
C LYS A 40 -6.24 -11.20 1.92
N ASN A 41 -6.78 -10.29 1.12
CA ASN A 41 -7.04 -10.52 -0.30
C ASN A 41 -6.23 -9.59 -1.21
N TYR A 42 -5.23 -8.88 -0.67
CA TYR A 42 -4.45 -7.90 -1.43
C TYR A 42 -3.83 -8.52 -2.71
N ALA A 43 -3.27 -9.72 -2.58
CA ALA A 43 -2.63 -10.42 -3.69
C ALA A 43 -3.59 -10.96 -4.77
N ASN A 44 -4.91 -10.88 -4.55
CA ASN A 44 -5.91 -11.35 -5.52
C ASN A 44 -6.22 -10.30 -6.60
N SER A 45 -5.89 -9.04 -6.34
CA SER A 45 -6.11 -7.93 -7.28
C SER A 45 -4.85 -7.68 -8.10
N THR A 46 -4.94 -7.86 -9.43
CA THR A 46 -3.83 -7.51 -10.32
C THR A 46 -3.49 -6.03 -10.28
N ALA A 47 -4.48 -5.15 -10.03
CA ALA A 47 -4.26 -3.72 -9.86
C ALA A 47 -3.35 -3.44 -8.65
N CYS A 48 -3.64 -4.03 -7.49
CA CYS A 48 -2.79 -3.91 -6.29
C CYS A 48 -1.36 -4.41 -6.54
N LEU A 49 -1.20 -5.46 -7.35
CA LEU A 49 0.13 -5.99 -7.70
C LEU A 49 0.91 -5.09 -8.67
N PHE A 50 0.22 -4.39 -9.58
CA PHE A 50 0.84 -3.36 -10.40
C PHE A 50 1.24 -2.13 -9.56
N GLU A 51 0.40 -1.73 -8.61
CA GLU A 51 0.69 -0.63 -7.69
C GLU A 51 1.92 -0.90 -6.83
N ILE A 52 2.00 -2.07 -6.18
CA ILE A 52 3.15 -2.39 -5.32
C ILE A 52 4.46 -2.43 -6.13
N GLN A 53 4.41 -2.90 -7.38
CA GLN A 53 5.57 -2.86 -8.27
C GLN A 53 5.99 -1.42 -8.58
N THR A 54 5.05 -0.57 -8.96
CA THR A 54 5.31 0.84 -9.28
C THR A 54 5.88 1.59 -8.08
N ILE A 55 5.31 1.38 -6.89
CA ILE A 55 5.77 2.00 -5.64
C ILE A 55 7.21 1.55 -5.30
N LEU A 56 7.53 0.28 -5.49
CA LEU A 56 8.88 -0.24 -5.25
C LEU A 56 9.90 0.25 -6.26
N GLU A 57 9.51 0.42 -7.52
CA GLU A 57 10.35 1.06 -8.54
C GLU A 57 10.66 2.51 -8.12
N GLN A 58 9.66 3.26 -7.68
CA GLN A 58 9.83 4.63 -7.20
C GLN A 58 10.72 4.70 -5.94
N TRP A 59 10.51 3.80 -4.98
CA TRP A 59 11.34 3.68 -3.77
C TRP A 59 12.81 3.33 -4.06
N LYS A 60 13.09 2.57 -5.14
CA LYS A 60 14.47 2.21 -5.53
C LYS A 60 15.17 3.31 -6.31
N THR A 61 14.41 4.17 -7.00
CA THR A 61 14.95 5.17 -7.94
C THR A 61 14.90 6.61 -7.42
N SER A 62 14.26 6.84 -6.27
CA SER A 62 14.11 8.16 -5.65
C SER A 62 14.04 8.05 -4.12
N ASP A 63 14.01 9.19 -3.41
CA ASP A 63 13.81 9.26 -1.96
C ASP A 63 12.35 9.01 -1.51
N HIS A 64 11.60 8.23 -2.30
CA HIS A 64 10.21 7.90 -2.00
C HIS A 64 10.12 6.99 -0.79
N MET A 65 9.18 7.25 0.12
CA MET A 65 9.08 6.52 1.38
C MET A 65 7.93 5.51 1.35
N ILE A 66 8.10 4.34 1.98
CA ILE A 66 7.05 3.31 2.04
C ILE A 66 6.66 3.04 3.50
N LEU A 67 5.36 3.14 3.79
CA LEU A 67 4.77 2.69 5.05
C LEU A 67 3.79 1.53 4.80
N PRO A 68 4.18 0.28 5.08
CA PRO A 68 3.25 -0.83 5.09
C PRO A 68 2.35 -0.79 6.33
N VAL A 69 1.05 -0.94 6.10
CA VAL A 69 0.00 -1.11 7.12
C VAL A 69 -0.63 -2.48 6.92
N PHE A 70 -0.57 -3.33 7.94
CA PHE A 70 -1.16 -4.67 7.89
C PHE A 70 -2.56 -4.61 8.50
N TYR A 71 -3.58 -4.72 7.66
CA TYR A 71 -4.99 -4.66 8.03
C TYR A 71 -5.52 -6.08 8.26
N GLU A 72 -5.78 -6.43 9.53
CA GLU A 72 -6.31 -7.74 9.95
C GLU A 72 -5.48 -8.94 9.46
N VAL A 73 -4.18 -8.72 9.23
CA VAL A 73 -3.23 -9.74 8.77
C VAL A 73 -1.88 -9.52 9.44
N ASP A 74 -1.08 -10.57 9.51
CA ASP A 74 0.32 -10.50 9.91
C ASP A 74 1.24 -10.35 8.69
N PRO A 75 2.46 -9.80 8.85
CA PRO A 75 3.46 -9.80 7.78
C PRO A 75 3.82 -11.20 7.27
N PHE A 76 3.56 -12.24 8.07
CA PHE A 76 3.70 -13.63 7.63
C PHE A 76 2.65 -14.01 6.59
N ASP A 77 1.38 -13.62 6.80
CA ASP A 77 0.28 -13.91 5.88
C ASP A 77 0.53 -13.31 4.50
N ILE A 78 1.10 -12.10 4.44
CA ILE A 78 1.46 -11.45 3.18
C ILE A 78 2.57 -12.22 2.44
N LYS A 79 3.56 -12.74 3.18
CA LYS A 79 4.60 -13.60 2.60
C LYS A 79 4.02 -14.92 2.11
N GLU A 80 2.98 -15.42 2.74
CA GLU A 80 2.26 -16.62 2.31
C GLU A 80 1.42 -16.36 1.06
N GLN A 81 0.66 -15.27 1.01
CA GLN A 81 -0.03 -14.81 -0.20
C GLN A 81 0.94 -14.68 -1.37
N ALA A 82 2.14 -14.12 -1.15
CA ALA A 82 3.18 -14.05 -2.18
C ALA A 82 3.71 -15.42 -2.64
N LYS A 83 3.69 -16.46 -1.80
CA LYS A 83 4.05 -17.82 -2.22
C LYS A 83 2.93 -18.46 -3.04
N ASN A 84 1.69 -18.25 -2.61
CA ASN A 84 0.49 -18.83 -3.17
C ASN A 84 -0.06 -18.05 -4.38
N LEU A 85 0.59 -16.94 -4.76
CA LEU A 85 0.25 -16.13 -5.91
C LEU A 85 0.36 -16.95 -7.20
N ASP A 86 -0.75 -17.56 -7.63
CA ASP A 86 -0.86 -18.32 -8.85
C ASP A 86 -1.99 -17.76 -9.71
N PHE A 87 -1.64 -17.28 -10.90
CA PHE A 87 -2.61 -16.76 -11.86
C PHE A 87 -3.05 -17.79 -12.89
N GLY A 88 -2.60 -19.05 -12.74
CA GLY A 88 -2.89 -20.13 -13.67
C GLY A 88 -2.44 -19.82 -15.09
N LYS A 89 -2.92 -20.60 -16.07
CA LYS A 89 -2.69 -20.37 -17.50
C LYS A 89 -3.46 -19.15 -18.06
N LYS A 90 -3.74 -18.10 -17.26
CA LYS A 90 -4.23 -16.83 -17.80
C LYS A 90 -3.13 -16.26 -18.71
N LYS A 91 -3.35 -16.46 -20.01
CA LYS A 91 -2.43 -16.35 -21.15
C LYS A 91 -1.77 -14.97 -21.34
N VAL A 92 -2.03 -14.01 -20.46
CA VAL A 92 -1.69 -12.59 -20.64
C VAL A 92 -0.55 -12.14 -19.73
N MET A 93 -0.28 -12.82 -18.61
CA MET A 93 0.74 -12.38 -17.65
C MET A 93 2.01 -13.21 -17.76
N MET A 94 3.15 -12.54 -17.90
CA MET A 94 4.44 -13.19 -18.06
C MET A 94 4.92 -13.77 -16.73
N VAL A 95 5.62 -14.92 -16.79
CA VAL A 95 6.22 -15.56 -15.61
C VAL A 95 7.11 -14.58 -14.83
N GLU A 96 7.74 -13.64 -15.53
CA GLU A 96 8.60 -12.62 -14.97
C GLU A 96 7.83 -11.56 -14.16
N GLU A 97 6.66 -11.10 -14.62
CA GLU A 97 5.80 -10.18 -13.87
C GLU A 97 5.35 -10.82 -12.55
N VAL A 98 4.88 -12.06 -12.60
CA VAL A 98 4.47 -12.80 -11.40
C VAL A 98 5.64 -12.93 -10.43
N ARG A 99 6.86 -13.22 -10.92
CA ARG A 99 8.06 -13.24 -10.06
C ARG A 99 8.34 -11.89 -9.42
N GLY A 100 8.20 -10.79 -10.17
CA GLY A 100 8.33 -9.42 -9.68
C GLY A 100 7.35 -9.13 -8.55
N TRP A 101 6.07 -9.46 -8.74
CA TRP A 101 5.04 -9.26 -7.71
C TRP A 101 5.29 -10.08 -6.45
N ARG A 102 5.68 -11.35 -6.60
CA ARG A 102 6.05 -12.19 -5.45
C ARG A 102 7.24 -11.61 -4.69
N ALA A 103 8.23 -11.06 -5.39
CA ALA A 103 9.37 -10.40 -4.77
C ALA A 103 8.95 -9.13 -4.03
N GLY A 104 8.13 -8.28 -4.67
CA GLY A 104 7.67 -7.02 -4.09
C GLY A 104 6.84 -7.20 -2.82
N LEU A 105 5.89 -8.14 -2.82
CA LEU A 105 5.11 -8.46 -1.62
C LEU A 105 6.00 -8.93 -0.46
N LYS A 106 7.02 -9.75 -0.75
CA LYS A 106 7.97 -10.22 0.28
C LYS A 106 8.86 -9.10 0.80
N GLU A 107 9.26 -8.18 -0.07
CA GLU A 107 10.08 -7.01 0.25
C GLU A 107 9.32 -6.09 1.20
N VAL A 108 8.12 -5.64 0.83
CA VAL A 108 7.26 -4.79 1.66
C VAL A 108 6.88 -5.47 3.00
N ALA A 109 6.54 -6.77 2.97
CA ALA A 109 6.27 -7.52 4.20
C ALA A 109 7.50 -7.67 5.12
N SER A 110 8.71 -7.54 4.58
CA SER A 110 9.95 -7.60 5.36
C SER A 110 10.34 -6.23 5.93
N MET A 111 9.96 -5.12 5.29
CA MET A 111 10.20 -3.76 5.79
C MET A 111 9.61 -3.55 7.20
N ALA A 112 8.47 -4.15 7.49
CA ALA A 112 7.85 -4.13 8.82
C ALA A 112 8.75 -4.69 9.94
N ARG A 113 9.67 -5.61 9.61
CA ARG A 113 10.59 -6.21 10.59
C ARG A 113 11.91 -5.45 10.72
N MET A 114 12.28 -4.65 9.72
CA MET A 114 13.60 -4.02 9.63
C MET A 114 13.63 -2.60 10.22
N GLY A 115 12.47 -2.08 10.64
CA GLY A 115 12.29 -0.64 10.85
C GLY A 115 11.95 0.02 9.52
N LEU A 116 11.09 1.04 9.56
CA LEU A 116 10.65 1.73 8.35
C LEU A 116 11.81 2.58 7.83
N ASP A 117 12.22 2.41 6.57
CA ASP A 117 13.25 3.24 5.97
C ASP A 117 12.59 4.42 5.25
N PHE A 118 12.65 5.59 5.87
CA PHE A 118 12.18 6.86 5.31
C PHE A 118 13.39 7.61 4.74
N GLY A 119 13.79 7.29 3.51
CA GLY A 119 14.85 8.02 2.79
C GLY A 119 16.19 8.05 3.53
N GLY A 120 16.66 6.90 4.04
CA GLY A 120 17.91 6.78 4.79
C GLY A 120 17.76 7.02 6.29
N LYS A 121 16.57 7.47 6.76
CA LYS A 121 16.24 7.50 8.18
C LYS A 121 15.54 6.20 8.56
N LYS A 122 16.24 5.34 9.31
CA LYS A 122 15.63 4.21 10.01
C LYS A 122 14.69 4.73 11.09
N VAL A 123 13.39 4.55 10.88
CA VAL A 123 12.39 4.79 11.92
C VAL A 123 12.34 3.58 12.84
N THR A 124 12.55 3.84 14.12
CA THR A 124 12.65 2.79 15.13
C THR A 124 11.28 2.31 15.57
N VAL A 125 11.24 1.14 16.21
CA VAL A 125 10.00 0.59 16.78
C VAL A 125 9.42 1.53 17.85
N GLU A 126 10.28 2.27 18.56
CA GLU A 126 9.90 3.26 19.56
C GLU A 126 9.21 4.48 18.94
N GLU A 127 9.71 5.00 17.81
CA GLU A 127 9.06 6.10 17.08
C GLU A 127 7.66 5.68 16.60
N VAL A 128 7.52 4.47 16.06
CA VAL A 128 6.21 3.92 15.65
C VAL A 128 5.28 3.74 16.85
N ARG A 129 5.80 3.28 18.00
CA ARG A 129 5.01 3.19 19.24
C ARG A 129 4.55 4.56 19.71
N GLY A 130 5.40 5.58 19.62
CA GLY A 130 5.05 6.97 19.90
C GLY A 130 3.90 7.46 19.00
N TRP A 131 3.97 7.20 17.70
CA TRP A 131 2.89 7.54 16.76
C TRP A 131 1.59 6.79 17.08
N ARG A 132 1.66 5.50 17.39
CA ARG A 132 0.47 4.71 17.80
C ARG A 132 -0.16 5.25 19.08
N ALA A 133 0.66 5.60 20.07
CA ALA A 133 0.18 6.21 21.30
C ALA A 133 -0.50 7.55 21.02
N ALA A 134 0.14 8.43 20.25
CA ALA A 134 -0.44 9.72 19.87
C ALA A 134 -1.76 9.56 19.10
N LEU A 135 -1.84 8.65 18.13
CA LEU A 135 -3.07 8.36 17.40
C LEU A 135 -4.18 7.81 18.30
N LYS A 136 -3.83 6.97 19.29
CA LYS A 136 -4.77 6.44 20.27
C LYS A 136 -5.31 7.55 21.19
N GLU A 137 -4.44 8.44 21.64
CA GLU A 137 -4.83 9.63 22.42
C GLU A 137 -5.79 10.49 21.59
N VAL A 138 -5.46 10.80 20.34
CA VAL A 138 -6.34 11.58 19.45
C VAL A 138 -7.68 10.88 19.18
N ALA A 139 -7.68 9.57 18.98
CA ALA A 139 -8.93 8.80 18.82
C ALA A 139 -9.77 8.77 20.11
N SER A 140 -9.14 8.89 21.27
CA SER A 140 -9.81 8.94 22.58
C SER A 140 -10.28 10.34 22.97
N MET A 141 -9.71 11.38 22.38
CA MET A 141 -10.28 12.72 22.47
C MET A 141 -11.63 12.68 21.77
N ALA A 142 -12.69 13.11 22.47
CA ALA A 142 -14.04 13.15 21.92
C ALA A 142 -14.05 13.90 20.58
N GLY A 143 -14.08 13.15 19.48
CA GLY A 143 -14.18 13.69 18.14
C GLY A 143 -15.62 14.03 17.79
N MET A 144 -15.81 14.89 16.80
CA MET A 144 -17.10 14.97 16.11
C MET A 144 -17.28 13.67 15.32
N VAL A 145 -18.21 12.82 15.76
CA VAL A 145 -18.81 11.84 14.87
C VAL A 145 -19.67 12.65 13.90
N SER A 146 -19.27 12.72 12.63
CA SER A 146 -20.17 13.17 11.56
C SER A 146 -21.26 12.11 11.43
N GLY A 147 -22.25 12.16 12.32
CA GLY A 147 -23.47 11.37 12.20
C GLY A 147 -24.13 11.72 10.88
N ASN A 148 -24.65 10.70 10.21
CA ASN A 148 -25.51 10.86 9.05
C ASN A 148 -26.60 11.90 9.37
N LEU A 149 -26.54 13.03 8.68
CA LEU A 149 -27.72 13.86 8.45
C LEU A 149 -28.60 13.11 7.44
N THR A 150 -29.20 12.00 7.86
CA THR A 150 -30.49 11.61 7.30
C THR A 150 -31.53 12.35 8.13
N ASP A 151 -31.83 13.55 7.64
CA ASP A 151 -32.93 14.37 8.09
C ASP A 151 -34.25 13.65 7.77
N ARG A 152 -35.11 13.53 8.79
CA ARG A 152 -36.53 13.08 8.83
C ARG A 152 -36.87 11.60 8.82
#